data_AF-A0A2I7KGF3-F1
#
_entry.id   AF-A0A2I7KGF3-F1
#
_cell.length_a   1.000
_cell.length_b   1.000
_cell.length_c   1.000
_cell.angle_alpha   90.00
_cell.angle_beta   90.00
_cell.angle_gamma   90.00
#
_symmetry.space_group_name_H-M   'P 1'
#
loop_
_entity.id
_entity.type
_entity.pdbx_description
1 polymer ?
#
loop_
_entity_poly.entity_id
_entity_poly.type
_entity_poly.pdbx_seq_one_letter_code
_entity_poly.pdbx_strand_id
1 'polypeptide(L)'
;MTFQPATVSNDLISLPKLPAWVTSGRAETLEAVAFRSGAVLTILDQLVSDPSRGVPVKLLANRLALTAASATSKLEGRMAREVDIRDAYHLTPAGEARGPDGDLLAFWRDAARLRITGRDWNAALKAFV
;
A
#
# COMPACT_ATOMS: atom_id res chain seq x y z
N MET A 1 -10.68 21.16 -1.90
CA MET A 1 -10.38 19.72 -2.08
C MET A 1 -10.51 19.06 -0.72
N THR A 2 -11.54 18.25 -0.52
CA THR A 2 -11.88 17.60 0.75
C THR A 2 -11.12 16.29 0.89
N PHE A 3 -10.18 16.23 1.83
CA PHE A 3 -9.53 15.00 2.27
C PHE A 3 -10.33 14.44 3.44
N GLN A 4 -10.88 13.23 3.28
CA GLN A 4 -11.61 12.53 4.32
C GLN A 4 -10.63 11.56 5.01
N PRO A 5 -10.28 11.76 6.29
CA PRO A 5 -9.38 10.84 6.99
C PRO A 5 -10.05 9.47 7.14
N ALA A 6 -9.28 8.40 6.97
CA ALA A 6 -9.74 7.05 7.28
C ALA A 6 -10.22 7.02 8.73
N THR A 7 -11.53 6.83 8.91
CA THR A 7 -12.18 6.85 10.20
C THR A 7 -11.80 5.54 10.90
N VAL A 8 -10.84 5.60 11.82
CA VAL A 8 -10.75 4.56 12.85
C VAL A 8 -12.08 4.62 13.57
N SER A 9 -12.87 3.54 13.48
CA SER A 9 -14.18 3.44 14.13
C SER A 9 -13.96 3.54 15.64
N ASN A 10 -14.08 4.76 16.16
CA ASN A 10 -14.17 5.02 17.57
C ASN A 10 -15.65 4.79 17.89
N ASP A 11 -15.99 3.63 18.46
CA ASP A 11 -17.34 3.33 18.95
C ASP A 11 -17.69 4.26 20.13
N LEU A 12 -17.95 5.51 19.78
CA LEU A 12 -18.38 6.63 20.63
C LEU A 12 -19.84 6.45 21.08
N ILE A 13 -20.54 5.42 20.61
CA ILE A 13 -21.97 5.20 20.89
C ILE A 13 -22.21 4.88 22.38
N SER A 14 -21.19 4.39 23.11
CA SER A 14 -21.33 4.09 24.55
C SER A 14 -20.78 5.17 25.49
N LEU A 15 -20.05 6.17 24.99
CA LEU A 15 -19.44 7.19 25.83
C LEU A 15 -20.36 8.43 25.88
N PRO A 16 -20.66 8.97 27.08
CA PRO A 16 -21.42 10.22 27.19
C PRO A 16 -20.72 11.29 26.35
N LYS A 17 -21.49 12.12 25.61
CA LYS A 17 -20.99 13.12 24.66
C LYS A 17 -19.95 14.03 25.33
N LEU A 18 -18.68 13.62 25.25
CA LEU A 18 -17.57 14.39 25.79
C LEU A 18 -17.44 15.67 24.95
N PRO A 19 -17.15 16.83 25.58
CA PRO A 19 -17.01 18.08 24.84
C PRO A 19 -15.93 17.94 23.77
N ALA A 20 -16.08 18.66 22.66
CA ALA A 20 -15.27 18.48 21.44
C ALA A 20 -13.76 18.57 21.66
N TRP A 21 -13.29 19.27 22.71
CA TRP A 21 -11.87 19.36 23.07
C TRP A 21 -11.30 18.05 23.64
N VAL A 22 -12.16 17.15 24.14
CA VAL A 22 -11.77 15.82 24.66
C VAL A 22 -11.64 14.81 23.52
N THR A 23 -12.45 14.95 22.47
CA THR A 23 -12.45 14.07 21.29
C THR A 23 -11.63 14.63 20.13
N SER A 24 -11.23 15.90 20.18
CA SER A 24 -10.31 16.49 19.21
C SER A 24 -8.94 15.86 19.36
N GLY A 25 -8.61 14.92 18.47
CA GLY A 25 -7.23 14.50 18.28
C GLY A 25 -6.37 15.70 17.95
N ARG A 26 -5.21 15.85 18.62
CA ARG A 26 -4.23 16.88 18.28
C ARG A 26 -3.93 16.80 16.79
N ALA A 27 -3.92 17.94 16.09
CA ALA A 27 -3.51 18.01 14.70
C ALA A 27 -2.14 17.30 14.56
N GLU A 28 -2.10 16.26 13.73
CA GLU A 28 -0.87 15.52 13.50
C GLU A 28 0.11 16.44 12.77
N THR A 29 1.22 16.77 13.43
CA THR A 29 2.30 17.50 12.77
C THR A 29 3.02 16.57 11.80
N LEU A 30 3.65 17.11 10.75
CA LEU A 30 4.39 16.30 9.78
C LEU A 30 5.47 15.46 10.47
N GLU A 31 6.10 16.01 11.51
CA GLU A 31 7.10 15.34 12.33
C GLU A 31 6.49 14.15 13.08
N ALA A 32 5.29 14.31 13.64
CA ALA A 32 4.59 13.22 14.33
C ALA A 32 4.20 12.09 13.36
N VAL A 33 3.75 12.42 12.15
CA VAL A 33 3.45 11.43 11.10
C VAL A 33 4.70 10.71 10.65
N ALA A 34 5.80 11.44 10.40
CA ALA A 34 7.07 10.86 9.99
C ALA A 34 7.63 9.92 11.07
N PHE A 35 7.61 10.34 12.34
CA PHE A 35 8.05 9.52 13.46
C PHE A 35 7.23 8.23 13.59
N ARG A 36 5.89 8.33 13.57
CA ARG A 36 5.00 7.16 13.63
C ARG A 36 5.19 6.22 12.44
N SER A 37 5.34 6.78 11.24
CA SER A 37 5.60 5.99 10.02
C SER A 37 6.91 5.21 10.15
N GLY A 38 7.98 5.86 10.62
CA GLY A 38 9.26 5.20 10.88
C GLY A 38 9.18 4.11 11.95
N ALA A 39 8.43 4.36 13.03
CA ALA A 39 8.21 3.38 14.09
C ALA A 39 7.47 2.14 13.57
N VAL A 40 6.39 2.33 12.79
CA VAL A 40 5.64 1.24 12.17
C VAL A 40 6.50 0.46 11.18
N LEU A 41 7.30 1.14 10.34
CA LEU A 41 8.18 0.48 9.39
C LEU A 41 9.25 -0.37 10.09
N THR A 42 9.81 0.12 11.20
CA THR A 42 10.77 -0.66 12.01
C THR A 42 10.14 -1.93 12.57
N ILE A 43 8.91 -1.83 13.09
CA ILE A 43 8.19 -3.00 13.62
C ILE A 43 7.84 -3.98 12.50
N LEU A 44 7.38 -3.48 11.35
CA LEU A 44 7.06 -4.30 10.19
C LEU A 44 8.29 -5.05 9.68
N ASP A 45 9.44 -4.37 9.60
CA ASP A 45 10.72 -4.98 9.20
C ASP A 45 11.11 -6.14 10.13
N GLN A 46 10.99 -5.96 11.45
CA GLN A 46 11.24 -7.01 12.42
C GLN A 46 10.29 -8.21 12.25
N LEU A 47 9.00 -7.96 12.02
CA LEU A 47 8.00 -9.02 11.82
C LEU A 47 8.21 -9.81 10.52
N VAL A 48 8.57 -9.12 9.43
CA VAL A 48 8.79 -9.73 8.11
C VAL A 48 10.13 -10.46 8.05
N SER A 49 11.13 -10.00 8.79
CA SER A 49 12.47 -10.59 8.83
C SER A 49 12.58 -11.81 9.75
N ASP A 50 11.70 -11.94 10.75
CA ASP A 50 11.71 -13.05 11.70
C ASP A 50 10.99 -14.30 11.12
N PRO A 51 11.72 -15.38 10.79
CA PRO A 51 11.12 -16.59 10.21
C PRO A 51 10.13 -17.29 11.15
N SER A 52 10.26 -17.09 12.47
CA SER A 52 9.38 -17.71 13.48
C SER A 52 7.98 -17.12 13.49
N ARG A 53 7.81 -15.89 12.98
CA ARG A 53 6.51 -15.21 12.88
C ARG A 53 5.63 -15.75 11.76
N GLY A 54 6.21 -16.51 10.82
CA GLY A 54 5.47 -17.16 9.74
C GLY A 54 4.75 -16.19 8.81
N VAL A 55 5.23 -14.95 8.67
CA VAL A 55 4.61 -13.94 7.80
C VAL A 55 4.70 -14.40 6.35
N PRO A 56 3.57 -14.53 5.61
CA PRO A 56 3.59 -14.93 4.22
C PRO A 56 4.04 -13.76 3.32
N VAL A 57 5.35 -13.46 3.33
CA VAL A 57 5.94 -12.27 2.69
C VAL A 57 5.56 -12.15 1.22
N LYS A 58 5.53 -13.27 0.48
CA LYS A 58 5.11 -13.29 -0.94
C LYS A 58 3.65 -12.87 -1.12
N LEU A 59 2.75 -13.30 -0.24
CA LEU A 59 1.34 -12.91 -0.31
C LEU A 59 1.17 -11.43 0.06
N LEU A 60 1.86 -10.98 1.10
CA LEU A 60 1.88 -9.59 1.52
C LEU A 60 2.37 -8.67 0.38
N ALA A 61 3.49 -9.01 -0.26
CA ALA A 61 4.02 -8.25 -1.39
C ALA A 61 3.02 -8.18 -2.57
N ASN A 62 2.37 -9.29 -2.90
CA ASN A 62 1.35 -9.30 -3.96
C ASN A 62 0.13 -8.43 -3.61
N ARG A 63 -0.30 -8.43 -2.34
CA ARG A 63 -1.41 -7.58 -1.89
C ARG A 63 -1.03 -6.10 -1.94
N LEU A 64 0.17 -5.75 -1.48
CA LEU A 64 0.68 -4.38 -1.56
C LEU A 64 0.81 -3.91 -3.02
N ALA A 65 1.26 -4.77 -3.93
CA ALA A 65 1.29 -4.47 -5.36
C ALA A 65 -0.10 -4.18 -5.94
N LEU A 66 -1.13 -4.95 -5.53
CA LEU A 66 -2.51 -4.70 -5.95
C LEU A 66 -3.05 -3.36 -5.43
N THR A 67 -2.79 -3.05 -4.15
CA THR A 67 -3.19 -1.75 -3.57
C THR A 67 -2.45 -0.58 -4.23
N ALA A 68 -1.16 -0.74 -4.55
CA ALA A 68 -0.39 0.25 -5.29
C ALA A 68 -0.96 0.47 -6.71
N ALA A 69 -1.29 -0.62 -7.43
CA ALA A 69 -1.93 -0.53 -8.74
C ALA A 69 -3.27 0.22 -8.67
N SER A 70 -4.13 -0.06 -7.68
CA SER A 70 -5.38 0.69 -7.51
C SER A 70 -5.14 2.17 -7.20
N ALA A 71 -4.15 2.50 -6.37
CA ALA A 71 -3.78 3.88 -6.10
C ALA A 71 -3.27 4.61 -7.35
N THR A 72 -2.40 3.97 -8.15
CA THR A 72 -1.92 4.55 -9.40
C THR A 72 -3.04 4.72 -10.42
N SER A 73 -3.94 3.74 -10.56
CA SER A 73 -5.12 3.86 -11.43
C SER A 73 -6.02 5.05 -11.06
N LYS A 74 -6.14 5.37 -9.76
CA LYS A 74 -6.83 6.59 -9.29
C LYS A 74 -6.09 7.86 -9.67
N LEU A 75 -4.76 7.87 -9.55
CA LEU A 75 -3.92 9.01 -9.95
C LEU A 75 -3.99 9.28 -11.46
N GLU A 76 -4.11 8.22 -12.27
CA GLU A 76 -4.30 8.29 -13.71
C GLU A 76 -5.75 8.62 -14.13
N GLY A 77 -6.67 8.75 -13.18
CA GLY A 77 -8.07 9.09 -13.44
C GLY A 77 -8.95 7.94 -13.94
N ARG A 78 -8.42 6.71 -14.05
CA ARG A 78 -9.18 5.52 -14.47
C ARG A 78 -10.11 4.99 -13.39
N MET A 79 -9.72 5.18 -12.12
CA MET A 79 -10.48 4.74 -10.94
C MET A 79 -10.85 3.24 -10.95
N ALA A 80 -9.99 2.38 -11.54
CA ALA A 80 -10.25 0.95 -11.62
C ALA A 80 -10.28 0.32 -10.22
N ARG A 81 -11.20 -0.63 -10.03
CA ARG A 81 -11.34 -1.34 -8.75
C ARG A 81 -10.29 -2.44 -8.68
N GLU A 82 -9.92 -2.83 -7.46
CA GLU A 82 -8.96 -3.93 -7.25
C GLU A 82 -9.42 -5.24 -7.91
N VAL A 83 -10.73 -5.51 -7.97
CA VAL A 83 -11.27 -6.69 -8.66
C VAL A 83 -11.01 -6.64 -10.17
N ASP A 84 -11.27 -5.49 -10.80
CA ASP A 84 -11.07 -5.31 -12.24
C ASP A 84 -9.59 -5.45 -12.61
N ILE A 85 -8.71 -4.86 -11.80
CA ILE A 85 -7.25 -4.95 -11.96
C ILE A 85 -6.76 -6.40 -11.81
N ARG A 86 -7.28 -7.12 -10.80
CA ARG A 86 -6.92 -8.52 -10.56
C ARG A 86 -7.36 -9.41 -11.71
N ASP A 87 -8.59 -9.22 -12.17
CA ASP A 87 -9.19 -10.03 -13.21
C ASP A 87 -8.49 -9.76 -14.55
N ALA A 88 -8.13 -8.50 -14.86
CA ALA A 88 -7.31 -8.14 -16.01
C ALA A 88 -5.90 -8.76 -15.99
N TYR A 89 -5.34 -9.08 -14.82
CA TYR A 89 -4.05 -9.77 -14.74
C TYR A 89 -4.18 -11.30 -14.84
N HIS A 90 -5.20 -11.87 -14.19
CA HIS A 90 -5.32 -13.32 -14.02
C HIS A 90 -6.17 -14.01 -15.08
N LEU A 91 -7.14 -13.32 -15.69
CA LEU A 91 -8.06 -13.91 -16.66
C LEU A 91 -7.64 -13.69 -18.11
N THR A 92 -6.63 -12.84 -18.38
CA THR A 92 -6.09 -12.68 -19.74
C THR A 92 -5.35 -13.93 -20.18
N PRO A 93 -5.69 -14.50 -21.36
CA PRO A 93 -4.98 -15.62 -21.94
C PRO A 93 -3.48 -15.35 -22.15
N ALA A 94 -2.68 -16.41 -22.13
CA ALA A 94 -1.25 -16.29 -22.40
C ALA A 94 -1.02 -15.81 -23.85
N GLY A 95 -0.23 -14.74 -24.00
CA GLY A 95 0.08 -14.14 -25.31
C GLY A 95 -0.86 -13.02 -25.74
N GLU A 96 -1.96 -12.79 -25.01
CA GLU A 96 -2.85 -11.64 -25.25
C GLU A 96 -2.47 -10.44 -24.37
N ALA A 97 -2.83 -9.23 -24.83
CA ALA A 97 -2.61 -8.01 -24.09
C ALA A 97 -3.54 -7.94 -22.87
N ARG A 98 -2.97 -7.76 -21.68
CA ARG A 98 -3.73 -7.62 -20.41
C ARG A 98 -4.46 -6.29 -20.28
N GLY A 99 -4.13 -5.34 -21.15
CA GLY A 99 -4.63 -3.99 -21.08
C GLY A 99 -4.02 -3.21 -19.91
N PRO A 100 -4.38 -1.93 -19.79
CA PRO A 100 -3.67 -0.99 -18.94
C PRO A 100 -3.83 -1.28 -17.45
N ASP A 101 -4.89 -1.98 -17.01
CA ASP A 101 -5.09 -2.37 -15.60
C ASP A 101 -4.24 -3.60 -15.24
N GLY A 102 -4.21 -4.61 -16.10
CA GLY A 102 -3.39 -5.80 -15.88
C GLY A 102 -1.90 -5.52 -16.02
N ASP A 103 -1.50 -4.64 -16.94
CA ASP A 103 -0.11 -4.18 -17.07
C ASP A 103 0.35 -3.38 -15.85
N LEU A 104 -0.56 -2.58 -15.26
CA LEU A 104 -0.27 -1.84 -14.03
C LEU A 104 -0.02 -2.78 -12.84
N LEU A 105 -0.81 -3.85 -12.69
CA LEU A 105 -0.53 -4.86 -11.66
C LEU A 105 0.77 -5.63 -11.94
N ALA A 106 1.07 -5.92 -13.21
CA ALA A 106 2.33 -6.55 -13.58
C ALA A 106 3.53 -5.69 -13.16
N PHE A 107 3.49 -4.40 -13.51
CA PHE A 107 4.50 -3.41 -13.13
C PHE A 107 4.75 -3.40 -11.62
N TRP A 108 3.69 -3.26 -10.80
CA TRP A 108 3.85 -3.19 -9.34
C TRP A 108 4.33 -4.50 -8.72
N ARG A 109 3.99 -5.66 -9.29
CA ARG A 109 4.50 -6.96 -8.83
C ARG A 109 5.98 -7.13 -9.14
N ASP A 110 6.43 -6.61 -10.27
CA ASP A 110 7.85 -6.63 -10.63
C ASP A 110 8.65 -5.59 -9.83
N ALA A 111 8.08 -4.40 -9.60
CA ALA A 111 8.65 -3.40 -8.69
C ALA A 111 8.85 -3.97 -7.27
N ALA A 112 7.86 -4.70 -6.75
CA ALA A 112 7.94 -5.33 -5.43
C ALA A 112 9.03 -6.40 -5.30
N ARG A 113 9.59 -6.89 -6.42
CA ARG A 113 10.70 -7.84 -6.45
C ARG A 113 12.07 -7.17 -6.49
N LEU A 114 12.13 -5.86 -6.75
CA LEU A 114 13.38 -5.11 -6.77
C LEU A 114 14.04 -5.13 -5.40
N ARG A 115 15.34 -5.47 -5.38
CA ARG A 115 16.15 -5.46 -4.17
C ARG A 115 16.88 -4.12 -4.08
N ILE A 116 16.41 -3.25 -3.19
CA ILE A 116 16.95 -1.89 -3.02
C ILE A 116 18.09 -1.83 -1.98
N THR A 117 18.49 -2.97 -1.43
CA THR A 117 19.48 -3.06 -0.34
C THR A 117 20.92 -3.34 -0.79
N GLY A 118 21.13 -3.74 -2.05
CA GLY A 118 22.45 -4.03 -2.60
C GLY A 118 23.16 -2.78 -3.11
N ARG A 119 24.50 -2.77 -3.19
CA ARG A 119 25.27 -1.65 -3.77
C ARG A 119 24.83 -1.27 -5.20
N ASP A 120 24.28 -2.23 -5.93
CA ASP A 120 23.84 -2.08 -7.31
C ASP A 120 22.36 -1.70 -7.45
N TRP A 121 21.69 -1.29 -6.35
CA TRP A 121 20.26 -0.95 -6.37
C TRP A 121 19.91 0.10 -7.43
N ASN A 122 20.80 1.08 -7.65
CA ASN A 122 20.61 2.12 -8.64
C ASN A 122 20.63 1.57 -10.08
N ALA A 123 21.50 0.58 -10.36
CA ALA A 123 21.54 -0.08 -11.66
C ALA A 123 20.29 -0.95 -11.89
N ALA A 124 19.85 -1.69 -10.87
CA ALA A 124 18.63 -2.48 -10.92
C ALA A 124 17.38 -1.62 -11.16
N LEU A 125 17.32 -0.44 -10.51
CA LEU A 125 16.21 0.50 -10.68
C LEU A 125 16.21 1.15 -12.06
N LYS A 126 17.38 1.52 -12.59
CA LYS A 126 17.52 2.04 -13.97
C LYS A 126 17.20 1.01 -15.05
N ALA A 127 17.42 -0.28 -14.79
CA ALA A 127 17.04 -1.34 -15.71
C ALA A 127 15.54 -1.65 -15.70
N PHE A 128 14.82 -1.18 -14.67
CA PHE A 128 13.40 -1.44 -14.48
C PHE A 128 12.48 -0.36 -15.08
N VAL A 129 12.92 0.91 -15.09
CA VAL A 129 12.19 2.06 -15.63
C VAL A 129 12.66 2.37 -17.05
#